data_AF-A0A951GJV2-F1
#
_entry.id   AF-A0A951GJV2-F1
#
_cell.length_a   1.000
_cell.length_b   1.000
_cell.length_c   1.000
_cell.angle_alpha   90.00
_cell.angle_beta   90.00
_cell.angle_gamma   90.00
#
_symmetry.space_group_name_H-M   'P 1'
#
loop_
_entity.id
_entity.type
_entity.pdbx_description
1 polymer ?
#
loop_
_entity_poly.entity_id
_entity_poly.type
_entity_poly.pdbx_seq_one_letter_code
_entity_poly.pdbx_strand_id
1 'polypeptide(L)'
;MTVSDRPGLEALVHMDAALSDRPKKNGHELSAALRCLVAFRDSLITACRDQPDGVWNDPLERVNAIISSVLATQFPLGEIPWEEMEKARRWLTELLDRRSPGMMVSGPRP
;
A
#
# COMPACT_ATOMS: atom_id res chain seq x y z
N MET A 1 20.81 -3.25 -4.26
CA MET A 1 20.17 -3.13 -2.94
C MET A 1 18.80 -3.79 -2.99
N THR A 2 18.40 -4.51 -1.94
CA THR A 2 17.05 -5.10 -1.81
C THR A 2 16.05 -4.01 -1.43
N VAL A 3 14.90 -3.95 -2.11
CA VAL A 3 13.82 -3.04 -1.70
C VAL A 3 13.32 -3.46 -0.32
N SER A 4 13.18 -2.51 0.60
CA SER A 4 12.58 -2.78 1.90
C SER A 4 11.05 -2.73 1.80
N ASP A 5 10.39 -3.87 1.99
CA ASP A 5 8.93 -3.97 2.02
C ASP A 5 8.35 -3.61 3.40
N ARG A 6 9.21 -3.40 4.42
CA ARG A 6 8.80 -3.09 5.80
C ARG A 6 7.85 -1.89 5.90
N PRO A 7 8.10 -0.74 5.24
CA PRO A 7 7.15 0.38 5.31
C PRO A 7 5.80 0.05 4.68
N GLY A 8 5.75 -0.84 3.68
CA GLY A 8 4.50 -1.32 3.10
C GLY A 8 3.70 -2.19 4.08
N LEU A 9 4.37 -3.09 4.81
CA LEU A 9 3.75 -3.90 5.85
C LEU A 9 3.24 -3.05 7.02
N GLU A 10 4.02 -2.04 7.45
CA GLU A 10 3.60 -1.10 8.49
C GLU A 10 2.40 -0.25 8.03
N ALA A 11 2.35 0.15 6.75
CA ALA A 11 1.19 0.81 6.18
C ALA A 11 -0.06 -0.07 6.26
N LEU A 12 0.03 -1.37 5.93
CA LEU A 12 -1.11 -2.29 6.05
C LEU A 12 -1.68 -2.35 7.47
N VAL A 13 -0.82 -2.38 8.50
CA VAL A 13 -1.26 -2.40 9.91
C VAL A 13 -2.10 -1.16 10.23
N HIS A 14 -1.64 0.02 9.82
CA HIS A 14 -2.38 1.27 10.03
C HIS A 14 -3.67 1.35 9.19
N MET A 15 -3.65 0.82 7.96
CA MET A 15 -4.85 0.74 7.13
C MET A 15 -5.91 -0.17 7.76
N ASP A 16 -5.51 -1.33 8.29
CA ASP A 16 -6.40 -2.27 8.96
C ASP A 16 -6.99 -1.67 10.25
N ALA A 17 -6.18 -0.94 11.03
CA ALA A 17 -6.64 -0.21 12.21
C ALA A 17 -7.67 0.89 11.84
N ALA A 18 -7.38 1.69 10.81
CA ALA A 18 -8.29 2.73 10.33
C ALA A 18 -9.63 2.15 9.81
N LEU A 19 -9.58 1.03 9.10
CA LEU A 19 -10.75 0.34 8.57
C LEU A 19 -11.62 -0.30 9.67
N SER A 20 -11.00 -0.72 10.78
CA SER A 20 -11.71 -1.26 11.94
C SER A 20 -12.40 -0.16 12.74
N ASP A 21 -11.74 0.97 12.97
CA ASP A 21 -12.28 2.08 13.78
C ASP A 21 -13.25 2.98 12.99
N ARG A 22 -13.02 3.10 11.67
CA ARG A 22 -13.76 4.00 10.76
C ARG A 22 -13.96 5.41 11.35
N PRO A 23 -12.88 6.12 11.73
CA PRO A 23 -12.96 7.39 12.42
C PRO A 23 -13.70 8.43 11.56
N LYS A 24 -14.64 9.17 12.18
CA LYS A 24 -15.41 10.22 11.50
C LYS A 24 -14.62 11.51 11.27
N LYS A 25 -13.52 11.73 12.00
CA LYS A 25 -12.61 12.90 11.90
C LYS A 25 -11.20 12.52 12.34
N ASN A 26 -10.19 13.18 11.75
CA ASN A 26 -8.77 13.12 12.16
C ASN A 26 -8.25 11.69 12.44
N GLY A 27 -8.20 10.85 11.41
CA GLY A 27 -7.65 9.50 11.53
C GLY A 27 -6.13 9.52 11.74
N HIS A 28 -5.68 9.33 12.98
CA HIS A 28 -4.24 9.17 13.29
C HIS A 28 -3.64 8.01 12.47
N GLU A 29 -4.38 6.90 12.40
CA GLU A 29 -4.03 5.72 11.62
C GLU A 29 -3.94 6.01 10.12
N LEU A 30 -4.87 6.77 9.54
CA LEU A 30 -4.79 7.17 8.13
C LEU A 30 -3.55 8.05 7.86
N SER A 31 -3.20 8.95 8.79
CA SER A 31 -1.98 9.74 8.68
C SER A 31 -0.71 8.90 8.80
N ALA A 32 -0.71 7.89 9.68
CA ALA A 32 0.40 6.96 9.84
C ALA A 32 0.55 6.08 8.58
N ALA A 33 -0.55 5.53 8.06
CA ALA A 33 -0.57 4.77 6.81
C ALA A 33 0.02 5.58 5.65
N LEU A 34 -0.36 6.85 5.47
CA LEU A 34 0.18 7.72 4.42
C LEU A 34 1.71 7.89 4.53
N ARG A 35 2.24 8.08 5.74
CA ARG A 35 3.69 8.21 5.95
C ARG A 35 4.43 6.93 5.55
N CYS A 36 3.92 5.78 5.98
CA CYS A 36 4.49 4.48 5.66
C CYS A 36 4.43 4.17 4.15
N LEU A 37 3.31 4.52 3.49
CA LEU A 37 3.15 4.38 2.03
C LEU A 37 4.13 5.25 1.24
N VAL A 38 4.35 6.50 1.67
CA VAL A 38 5.33 7.39 1.04
C VAL A 38 6.74 6.82 1.19
N ALA A 39 7.12 6.35 2.38
CA ALA A 39 8.42 5.71 2.60
C ALA A 39 8.60 4.42 1.77
N PHE A 40 7.52 3.66 1.58
CA PHE A 40 7.54 2.49 0.70
C PHE A 40 7.76 2.90 -0.77
N ARG A 41 7.03 3.90 -1.26
CA ARG A 41 7.23 4.46 -2.61
C ARG A 41 8.67 4.94 -2.82
N ASP A 42 9.24 5.64 -1.84
CA ASP A 42 10.61 6.15 -1.95
C ASP A 42 11.64 5.01 -2.06
N SER A 43 11.39 3.89 -1.39
CA SER A 43 12.18 2.66 -1.52
C SER A 43 12.08 2.07 -2.95
N LEU A 44 10.89 2.09 -3.56
CA LEU A 44 10.68 1.67 -4.95
C LEU A 44 11.35 2.62 -5.96
N ILE A 45 11.27 3.93 -5.74
CA ILE A 45 11.93 4.93 -6.60
C ILE A 45 13.45 4.71 -6.60
N THR A 46 14.02 4.45 -5.42
CA THR A 46 15.46 4.15 -5.29
C THR A 46 15.81 2.91 -6.11
N ALA A 47 15.03 1.83 -5.98
CA ALA A 47 15.24 0.61 -6.75
C ALA A 47 15.10 0.81 -8.27
N CYS A 48 14.15 1.65 -8.69
CA CYS A 48 13.94 2.01 -10.09
C CYS A 48 15.11 2.79 -10.69
N ARG A 49 15.76 3.65 -9.89
CA ARG A 49 16.96 4.38 -10.34
C ARG A 49 18.16 3.47 -10.49
N ASP A 50 18.28 2.47 -9.63
CA ASP A 50 19.35 1.47 -9.69
C ASP A 50 19.14 0.45 -10.83
N GLN A 51 17.88 0.19 -11.21
CA GLN A 51 17.49 -0.75 -12.27
C GLN A 51 16.47 -0.09 -13.20
N PRO A 52 16.94 0.67 -14.22
CA PRO A 52 16.07 1.44 -15.12
C PRO A 52 15.43 0.59 -16.24
N ASP A 53 15.30 -0.72 -16.04
CA ASP A 53 14.72 -1.67 -17.01
C ASP A 53 13.17 -1.65 -17.05
N GLY A 54 12.55 -0.80 -16.24
CA GLY A 54 11.10 -0.63 -16.17
C GLY A 54 10.39 -1.65 -15.27
N VAL A 55 11.12 -2.57 -14.63
CA VAL A 55 10.55 -3.58 -13.69
C VAL A 55 9.75 -2.94 -12.56
N TRP A 56 10.09 -1.71 -12.17
CA TRP A 56 9.46 -1.01 -11.05
C TRP A 56 8.30 -0.08 -11.44
N ASN A 57 7.98 0.08 -12.72
CA ASN A 57 6.94 1.01 -13.17
C ASN A 57 5.55 0.61 -12.66
N ASP A 58 5.11 -0.64 -12.88
CA ASP A 58 3.81 -1.14 -12.40
C ASP A 58 3.69 -1.08 -10.86
N PRO A 59 4.69 -1.54 -10.07
CA PRO A 59 4.69 -1.34 -8.63
C PRO A 59 4.56 0.12 -8.19
N LEU A 60 5.25 1.06 -8.85
CA LEU A 60 5.20 2.49 -8.53
C LEU A 60 3.83 3.10 -8.86
N GLU A 61 3.27 2.76 -10.01
CA GLU A 61 1.92 3.20 -10.40
C GLU A 61 0.87 2.72 -9.40
N ARG A 62 0.95 1.44 -9.00
CA ARG A 62 0.05 0.86 -7.99
C ARG A 62 0.15 1.56 -6.64
N VAL A 63 1.37 1.81 -6.14
CA VAL A 63 1.55 2.53 -4.87
C VAL A 63 1.03 3.96 -4.94
N ASN A 64 1.20 4.66 -6.07
CA ASN A 64 0.64 6.00 -6.25
C ASN A 64 -0.90 5.99 -6.23
N ALA A 65 -1.54 5.00 -6.85
CA ALA A 65 -2.98 4.83 -6.78
C ALA A 65 -3.46 4.57 -5.35
N ILE A 66 -2.77 3.68 -4.61
CA ILE A 66 -3.05 3.39 -3.20
C ILE A 66 -2.95 4.65 -2.35
N ILE A 67 -1.85 5.42 -2.47
CA ILE A 67 -1.66 6.69 -1.73
C ILE A 67 -2.82 7.64 -2.00
N SER A 68 -3.25 7.75 -3.25
CA SER A 68 -4.35 8.65 -3.64
C SER A 68 -5.67 8.26 -2.98
N SER A 69 -5.99 6.96 -2.93
CA SER A 69 -7.20 6.45 -2.27
C SER A 69 -7.17 6.66 -0.74
N VAL A 70 -6.02 6.43 -0.09
CA VAL A 70 -5.87 6.67 1.35
C VAL A 70 -5.99 8.17 1.66
N LEU A 71 -5.41 9.02 0.82
CA LEU A 71 -5.49 10.47 0.96
C LEU A 71 -6.94 10.96 0.84
N ALA A 72 -7.69 10.47 -0.14
CA ALA A 72 -9.11 10.78 -0.31
C ALA A 72 -9.95 10.31 0.89
N THR A 73 -9.53 9.24 1.57
CA THR A 73 -10.18 8.75 2.80
C THR A 73 -9.89 9.67 3.99
N GLN A 74 -8.66 10.17 4.10
CA GLN A 74 -8.27 11.09 5.19
C GLN A 74 -8.89 12.48 5.04
N PHE A 75 -9.03 12.94 3.79
CA PHE A 75 -9.56 14.26 3.46
C PHE A 75 -10.70 14.14 2.44
N PRO A 76 -11.85 13.58 2.85
CA PRO A 76 -12.95 13.32 1.94
C PRO A 76 -13.60 14.60 1.45
N LEU A 77 -14.00 14.60 0.18
CA LEU A 77 -14.93 15.59 -0.37
C LEU A 77 -16.35 15.04 -0.24
N GLY A 78 -16.92 15.12 0.96
CA GLY A 78 -18.24 14.57 1.28
C GLY A 78 -18.16 13.38 2.25
N GLU A 79 -18.80 12.27 1.90
CA GLU A 79 -18.74 11.04 2.69
C GLU A 79 -17.36 10.38 2.60
N ILE A 80 -16.96 9.69 3.67
CA ILE A 80 -15.67 8.99 3.71
C ILE A 80 -15.75 7.73 2.82
N PRO A 81 -14.89 7.60 1.78
CA PRO A 81 -14.95 6.48 0.83
C PRO A 81 -14.29 5.21 1.38
N TRP A 82 -14.87 4.61 2.43
CA TRP A 82 -14.33 3.42 3.09
C TRP A 82 -14.16 2.21 2.15
N GLU A 83 -15.03 2.05 1.15
CA GLU A 83 -14.90 0.98 0.17
C GLU A 83 -13.64 1.14 -0.70
N GLU A 84 -13.28 2.38 -1.06
CA GLU A 84 -12.04 2.66 -1.79
C GLU A 84 -10.81 2.45 -0.92
N MET A 85 -10.91 2.74 0.39
CA MET A 85 -9.88 2.41 1.36
C MET A 85 -9.67 0.88 1.47
N GLU A 86 -10.74 0.09 1.50
CA GLU A 86 -10.66 -1.38 1.51
C GLU A 86 -10.04 -1.93 0.22
N LYS A 87 -10.38 -1.35 -0.95
CA LYS A 87 -9.75 -1.70 -2.24
C LYS A 87 -8.26 -1.39 -2.21
N ALA A 88 -7.87 -0.21 -1.75
CA ALA A 88 -6.48 0.20 -1.62
C ALA A 88 -5.69 -0.74 -0.69
N ARG A 89 -6.30 -1.15 0.42
CA ARG A 89 -5.71 -2.13 1.35
C ARG A 89 -5.44 -3.47 0.67
N ARG A 90 -6.42 -4.01 -0.09
CA ARG A 90 -6.25 -5.26 -0.84
C ARG A 90 -5.14 -5.16 -1.89
N TRP A 91 -5.09 -4.06 -2.64
CA TRP A 91 -4.03 -3.85 -3.64
C TRP A 91 -2.64 -3.77 -3.01
N LEU A 92 -2.52 -3.17 -1.82
CA LEU A 92 -1.25 -3.15 -1.09
C LEU A 92 -0.83 -4.56 -0.67
N THR A 93 -1.76 -5.37 -0.14
CA THR A 93 -1.51 -6.78 0.18
C THR A 93 -1.02 -7.55 -1.03
N GLU A 94 -1.74 -7.48 -2.16
CA GLU A 94 -1.34 -8.17 -3.40
C GLU A 94 0.03 -7.73 -3.90
N LEU A 95 0.35 -6.44 -3.76
CA LEU A 95 1.64 -5.91 -4.16
C LEU A 95 2.77 -6.45 -3.29
N LEU A 96 2.57 -6.58 -1.99
CA LEU A 96 3.57 -7.11 -1.05
C LEU A 96 3.73 -8.64 -1.17
N ASP A 97 2.64 -9.37 -1.42
CA ASP A 97 2.66 -10.81 -1.64
C ASP A 97 3.47 -11.20 -2.88
N ARG A 98 3.30 -10.45 -3.98
CA ARG A 98 4.07 -10.66 -5.22
C ARG A 98 5.57 -10.42 -5.06
N ARG A 99 5.96 -9.65 -4.04
CA ARG A 99 7.35 -9.25 -3.78
C ARG A 99 8.04 -10.15 -2.75
N SER A 100 7.28 -10.90 -1.95
CA SER A 100 7.81 -11.89 -1.02
C SER A 100 8.29 -13.12 -1.80
N PRO A 101 9.61 -13.42 -1.84
CA PRO A 101 10.07 -14.69 -2.40
C PRO A 101 9.77 -15.79 -1.38
N GLY A 102 8.66 -16.55 -1.54
CA GLY A 102 8.51 -17.79 -0.77
C GLY A 102 7.12 -18.27 -0.35
N MET A 103 6.00 -17.85 -0.96
CA MET A 103 4.73 -18.56 -0.74
C MET A 103 4.08 -18.98 -2.05
N MET A 104 4.80 -19.84 -2.81
CA MET A 104 4.14 -20.77 -3.71
C MET A 104 3.33 -21.76 -2.86
N VAL A 105 2.05 -21.45 -2.63
CA VAL A 105 1.08 -22.45 -2.17
C VAL A 105 0.99 -23.50 -3.29
N SER A 106 1.63 -24.64 -3.08
CA SER A 106 1.40 -25.84 -3.87
C SER A 106 -0.03 -26.32 -3.58
N GLY A 107 -0.96 -25.99 -4.47
CA GLY A 107 -2.27 -26.65 -4.57
C GLY A 107 -2.28 -27.60 -5.77
N PRO A 108 -2.89 -28.79 -5.67
CA PRO A 108 -2.82 -29.78 -6.74
C PRO A 108 -3.63 -29.29 -7.94
N ARG A 109 -3.07 -29.41 -9.15
CA ARG A 109 -3.84 -29.24 -10.38
C ARG A 109 -4.78 -30.44 -10.54
N PRO A 110 -6.04 -30.24 -10.98
CA PRO A 110 -6.84 -31.31 -11.56
C PRO A 110 -6.22 -31.81 -12.87
#